data_AF-A0A8C2X840-F1
#
_entry.id   AF-A0A8C2X840-F1
#
_cell.length_a   1.000
_cell.length_b   1.000
_cell.length_c   1.000
_cell.angle_alpha   90.00
_cell.angle_beta   90.00
_cell.angle_gamma   90.00
#
_symmetry.space_group_name_H-M   'P 1'
#
loop_
_entity.id
_entity.type
_entity.pdbx_description
1 polymer ?
#
loop_
_entity_poly.entity_id
_entity_poly.type
_entity_poly.pdbx_seq_one_letter_code
_entity_poly.pdbx_strand_id
1 'polypeptide(L)'
;MSSGYQIVVQGEASETDSDDEVYITSMSTPQIATVGAKVPGEASETDSDGEEEQTDRASSLIQESAHILRRDLPPLIVVRDHPDIQSIVEDRPSPTHRPQGDTLLQQKLQESNSRLYSDIGQMVRQVYGSASREVYSATAQLNTSQSAIINASHSIRLILDDLKAVSEKIDIITSCQILPDININNQNNHTTPVP
;
A
#
# COMPACT_ATOMS: atom_id res chain seq x y z
N MET A 1 0.74 -48.59 -6.98
CA MET A 1 1.94 -47.97 -6.36
C MET A 1 2.33 -46.81 -7.25
N SER A 2 2.13 -45.60 -6.76
CA SER A 2 2.30 -44.34 -7.50
C SER A 2 3.77 -43.92 -7.44
N SER A 3 4.36 -43.53 -8.57
CA SER A 3 5.66 -42.85 -8.59
C SER A 3 5.47 -41.51 -9.27
N GLY A 4 5.09 -40.51 -8.49
CA GLY A 4 5.07 -39.11 -8.93
C GLY A 4 6.50 -38.56 -8.88
N TYR A 5 6.99 -38.07 -10.01
CA TYR A 5 8.28 -37.39 -10.06
C TYR A 5 8.11 -35.99 -9.48
N GLN A 6 8.96 -35.63 -8.51
CA GLN A 6 9.04 -34.28 -7.94
C GLN A 6 9.78 -33.38 -8.93
N ILE A 7 9.08 -32.41 -9.50
CA ILE A 7 9.69 -31.35 -10.32
C ILE A 7 10.22 -30.29 -9.35
N VAL A 8 11.52 -30.05 -9.36
CA VAL A 8 12.18 -29.03 -8.55
C VAL A 8 12.72 -27.96 -9.49
N VAL A 9 12.18 -26.74 -9.43
CA VAL A 9 12.66 -25.59 -10.21
C VAL A 9 13.69 -24.85 -9.37
N GLN A 10 14.92 -24.74 -9.88
CA GLN A 10 16.03 -24.13 -9.17
C GLN A 10 15.81 -22.61 -9.13
N GLY A 11 15.35 -22.09 -7.99
CA GLY A 11 15.10 -20.66 -7.76
C GLY A 11 13.76 -20.31 -7.14
N GLU A 12 12.82 -21.27 -7.02
CA GLU A 12 11.56 -21.04 -6.31
C GLU A 12 11.67 -21.51 -4.85
N ALA A 13 11.27 -20.66 -3.91
CA ALA A 13 11.26 -21.00 -2.49
C ALA A 13 10.08 -21.95 -2.20
N SER A 14 10.33 -23.08 -1.52
CA SER A 14 9.27 -23.95 -1.03
C SER A 14 8.36 -23.19 -0.07
N GLU A 15 7.09 -23.02 -0.44
CA GLU A 15 6.07 -22.55 0.50
C GLU A 15 5.89 -23.60 1.60
N THR A 16 6.27 -23.23 2.82
CA THR A 16 5.96 -23.99 4.03
C THR A 16 4.65 -23.42 4.59
N ASP A 17 3.52 -24.10 4.37
CA ASP A 17 2.27 -23.83 5.10
C ASP A 17 2.42 -24.39 6.51
N SER A 18 2.79 -23.54 7.46
CA SER A 18 2.84 -23.86 8.88
C SER A 18 2.17 -22.74 9.65
N ASP A 19 0.90 -22.96 9.95
CA ASP A 19 0.07 -22.12 10.82
C ASP A 19 0.47 -22.37 12.29
N ASP A 20 1.25 -21.46 12.87
CA ASP A 20 1.60 -21.49 14.30
C ASP A 20 1.33 -20.12 14.92
N GLU A 21 0.12 -19.97 15.47
CA GLU A 21 -0.26 -18.79 16.25
C GLU A 21 0.46 -18.80 17.61
N VAL A 22 1.32 -17.81 17.86
CA VAL A 22 1.90 -17.59 19.19
C VAL A 22 1.99 -16.11 19.55
N TYR A 23 1.01 -15.71 20.37
CA TYR A 23 1.03 -14.74 21.48
C TYR A 23 2.10 -13.63 21.46
N ILE A 24 1.63 -12.41 21.18
CA ILE A 24 2.35 -11.14 21.35
C ILE A 24 2.49 -10.87 22.86
N THR A 25 3.70 -10.96 23.43
CA THR A 25 4.16 -10.19 24.62
C THR A 25 5.65 -10.41 24.87
N SER A 26 6.44 -9.34 24.69
CA SER A 26 7.71 -9.04 25.38
C SER A 26 8.91 -10.00 25.21
N MET A 27 9.92 -9.59 24.44
CA MET A 27 11.30 -9.31 24.90
C MET A 27 12.33 -9.19 23.75
N SER A 28 13.11 -8.11 23.82
CA SER A 28 14.49 -7.89 23.35
C SER A 28 14.95 -8.42 21.97
N THR A 29 15.10 -7.48 21.03
CA THR A 29 15.84 -7.62 19.76
C THR A 29 17.30 -8.06 19.95
N PRO A 30 17.75 -9.15 19.31
CA PRO A 30 19.17 -9.36 19.06
C PRO A 30 19.56 -8.56 17.81
N GLN A 31 20.52 -7.65 17.99
CA GLN A 31 21.20 -6.96 16.89
C GLN A 31 21.97 -7.98 16.04
N ILE A 32 21.38 -8.40 14.93
CA ILE A 32 22.12 -9.07 13.86
C ILE A 32 22.70 -7.96 13.00
N ALA A 33 23.96 -7.62 13.26
CA ALA A 33 24.77 -6.84 12.36
C ALA A 33 24.81 -7.56 11.00
N THR A 34 24.07 -7.03 10.02
CA THR A 34 24.18 -7.44 8.64
C THR A 34 25.56 -7.01 8.14
N VAL A 35 26.51 -7.94 8.20
CA VAL A 35 27.78 -7.84 7.48
C VAL A 35 27.42 -7.77 6.00
N GLY A 36 27.48 -6.55 5.45
CA GLY A 36 27.21 -6.28 4.05
C GLY A 36 28.12 -7.12 3.15
N ALA A 37 27.52 -7.75 2.14
CA ALA A 37 28.23 -8.46 1.11
C ALA A 37 29.15 -7.47 0.37
N LYS A 38 30.47 -7.68 0.44
CA LYS A 38 31.46 -6.84 -0.23
C LYS A 38 31.47 -7.17 -1.72
N VAL A 39 30.83 -6.33 -2.53
CA VAL A 39 30.86 -6.41 -3.99
C VAL A 39 32.18 -5.83 -4.50
N PRO A 40 32.99 -6.55 -5.28
CA PRO A 40 34.18 -5.99 -5.91
C PRO A 40 33.78 -4.90 -6.92
N GLY A 41 34.02 -3.63 -6.59
CA GLY A 41 33.75 -2.49 -7.47
C GLY A 41 32.88 -1.37 -6.87
N GLU A 42 32.30 -1.57 -5.69
CA GLU A 42 31.56 -0.50 -5.00
C GLU A 42 32.53 0.40 -4.21
N ALA A 43 32.46 1.71 -4.46
CA ALA A 43 33.21 2.70 -3.70
C ALA A 43 32.57 2.86 -2.32
N SER A 44 33.38 2.74 -1.27
CA SER A 44 32.94 2.87 0.13
C SER A 44 32.39 4.27 0.38
N GLU A 45 31.13 4.37 0.80
CA GLU A 45 30.57 5.63 1.29
C GLU A 45 31.39 6.10 2.49
N THR A 46 31.90 7.34 2.41
CA THR A 46 32.68 7.96 3.48
C THR A 46 31.72 8.78 4.32
N ASP A 47 31.30 8.24 5.46
CA ASP A 47 30.68 9.02 6.53
C ASP A 47 31.79 9.75 7.29
N SER A 48 31.78 11.08 7.26
CA SER A 48 32.76 11.92 7.95
C SER A 48 32.11 13.23 8.38
N ASP A 49 31.22 13.15 9.38
CA ASP A 49 30.88 14.29 10.21
C ASP A 49 32.05 14.60 11.16
N GLY A 50 32.80 15.66 10.83
CA GLY A 50 33.88 16.19 11.63
C GLY A 50 34.19 17.63 11.21
N GLU A 51 33.47 18.58 11.81
CA GLU A 51 33.84 19.99 11.76
C GLU A 51 35.14 20.20 12.56
N GLU A 52 36.21 20.67 11.90
CA GLU A 52 36.94 21.92 12.19
C GLU A 52 38.37 21.94 11.56
N GLU A 53 38.65 23.06 10.88
CA GLU A 53 39.94 23.70 10.59
C GLU A 53 41.13 22.88 10.02
N GLN A 54 41.34 22.96 8.69
CA GLN A 54 42.67 23.34 8.15
C GLN A 54 42.61 23.84 6.69
N THR A 55 42.55 25.16 6.52
CA THR A 55 42.38 25.87 5.24
C THR A 55 43.64 26.00 4.37
N ASP A 56 44.78 25.39 4.71
CA ASP A 56 46.06 25.65 4.01
C ASP A 56 46.55 24.55 3.05
N ARG A 57 45.78 23.46 2.85
CA ARG A 57 46.09 22.44 1.84
C ARG A 57 45.24 22.49 0.56
N ALA A 58 44.17 23.28 0.55
CA ALA A 58 43.25 23.38 -0.59
C ALA A 58 43.88 24.12 -1.79
N SER A 59 44.81 25.04 -1.55
CA SER A 59 45.41 25.88 -2.60
C SER A 59 46.29 25.11 -3.60
N SER A 60 46.87 23.98 -3.19
CA SER A 60 47.67 23.11 -4.07
C SER A 60 46.82 22.23 -4.98
N LEU A 61 45.65 21.78 -4.49
CA LEU A 61 44.78 20.85 -5.23
C LEU A 61 43.90 21.56 -6.27
N ILE A 62 43.57 22.83 -6.03
CA ILE A 62 42.83 23.68 -6.98
C ILE A 62 43.69 23.97 -8.22
N GLN A 63 45.02 24.12 -8.07
CA GLN A 63 45.89 24.44 -9.19
C GLN A 63 46.15 23.22 -10.11
N GLU A 64 46.20 22.02 -9.55
CA GLU A 64 46.35 20.77 -10.33
C GLU A 64 45.05 20.40 -11.07
N SER A 65 43.89 20.54 -10.40
CA SER A 65 42.58 20.31 -11.01
C SER A 65 42.21 21.34 -12.09
N ALA A 66 42.61 22.61 -11.92
CA ALA A 66 42.43 23.64 -12.95
C ALA A 66 43.30 23.40 -14.19
N HIS A 67 44.46 22.75 -14.05
CA HIS A 67 45.32 22.41 -15.18
C HIS A 67 44.82 21.19 -15.98
N ILE A 68 44.14 20.25 -15.32
CA ILE A 68 43.55 19.07 -15.99
C ILE A 68 42.30 19.45 -16.80
N LEU A 69 41.49 20.41 -16.33
CA LEU A 69 40.32 20.92 -17.05
C LEU A 69 40.67 21.90 -18.19
N ARG A 70 41.90 22.43 -18.24
CA ARG A 70 42.33 23.43 -19.24
C ARG A 70 42.86 22.83 -20.54
N ARG A 71 43.15 21.53 -20.60
CA ARG A 71 43.86 20.93 -21.76
C ARG A 71 42.99 20.18 -22.76
N ASP A 72 41.74 19.84 -22.44
CA ASP A 72 40.92 18.98 -23.32
C ASP A 72 39.56 19.56 -23.73
N LEU A 73 39.25 20.83 -23.42
CA LEU A 73 38.04 21.46 -23.94
C LEU A 73 38.37 22.29 -25.19
N PRO A 74 37.77 21.98 -26.36
CA PRO A 74 37.85 22.87 -27.51
C PRO A 74 37.25 24.24 -27.14
N PRO A 75 37.82 25.34 -27.64
CA PRO A 75 37.42 26.68 -27.25
C PRO A 75 35.93 26.92 -27.56
N LEU A 76 35.21 27.47 -26.58
CA LEU A 76 33.83 27.91 -26.75
C LEU A 76 33.79 29.05 -27.77
N ILE A 77 33.25 28.78 -28.96
CA ILE A 77 33.05 29.80 -30.00
C ILE A 77 31.77 30.55 -29.65
N VAL A 78 31.92 31.77 -29.16
CA VAL A 78 30.80 32.68 -28.93
C VAL A 78 30.48 33.36 -30.26
N VAL A 79 29.46 32.87 -30.96
CA VAL A 79 28.91 33.56 -32.13
C VAL A 79 28.12 34.77 -31.63
N ARG A 80 28.77 35.94 -31.59
CA ARG A 80 28.07 37.22 -31.47
C ARG A 80 27.74 37.69 -32.88
N ASP A 81 26.45 37.76 -33.20
CA ASP A 81 25.97 38.50 -34.36
C ASP A 81 26.22 40.00 -34.10
N HIS A 82 27.41 40.47 -34.47
CA HIS A 82 27.71 41.89 -34.60
C HIS A 82 28.10 42.12 -36.07
N PRO A 83 27.35 42.93 -36.83
CA PRO A 83 27.51 43.04 -38.28
C PRO A 83 28.82 43.68 -38.75
N ASP A 84 29.71 44.10 -37.84
CA ASP A 84 30.89 44.94 -38.18
C ASP A 84 32.26 44.27 -37.91
N ILE A 85 32.35 42.95 -37.71
CA ILE A 85 33.65 42.27 -37.53
C ILE A 85 33.79 41.11 -38.53
N GLN A 86 34.50 41.34 -39.63
CA GLN A 86 34.94 40.30 -40.57
C GLN A 86 36.08 39.48 -39.93
N SER A 87 35.72 38.39 -39.26
CA SER A 87 36.68 37.39 -38.79
C SER A 87 37.10 36.48 -39.95
N ILE A 88 38.29 36.73 -40.49
CA ILE A 88 38.99 35.82 -41.40
C ILE A 88 39.45 34.62 -40.57
N VAL A 89 38.67 33.53 -40.58
CA VAL A 89 39.11 32.23 -40.08
C VAL A 89 38.76 31.20 -41.16
N GLU A 90 39.79 30.47 -41.57
CA GLU A 90 39.78 29.40 -42.55
C GLU A 90 38.54 28.50 -42.48
N ASP A 91 38.05 28.18 -43.66
CA ASP A 91 37.05 27.17 -43.98
C ASP A 91 37.52 25.78 -43.53
N ARG A 92 37.46 25.52 -42.22
CA ARG A 92 37.43 24.15 -41.70
C ARG A 92 35.96 23.77 -41.63
N PRO A 93 35.49 22.75 -42.37
CA PRO A 93 34.12 22.30 -42.25
C PRO A 93 33.89 21.89 -40.81
N SER A 94 33.05 22.66 -40.12
CA SER A 94 32.49 22.30 -38.83
C SER A 94 31.93 20.87 -38.95
N PRO A 95 32.19 19.96 -38.00
CA PRO A 95 31.56 18.67 -38.04
C PRO A 95 30.05 18.94 -38.01
N THR A 96 29.39 18.67 -39.13
CA THR A 96 27.94 18.66 -39.23
C THR A 96 27.44 17.86 -38.04
N HIS A 97 26.87 18.55 -37.05
CA HIS A 97 26.27 17.95 -35.88
C HIS A 97 25.15 17.05 -36.41
N ARG A 98 25.46 15.76 -36.58
CA ARG A 98 24.51 14.78 -37.07
C ARG A 98 23.30 14.86 -36.15
N PRO A 99 22.11 15.09 -36.72
CA PRO A 99 20.91 15.14 -35.90
C PRO A 99 20.69 13.72 -35.40
N GLN A 100 20.46 13.60 -34.09
CA GLN A 100 20.03 12.38 -33.39
C GLN A 100 21.05 11.24 -33.21
N GLY A 101 21.43 11.05 -31.93
CA GLY A 101 21.45 9.69 -31.35
C GLY A 101 22.70 8.83 -31.55
N ASP A 102 23.82 9.39 -31.98
CA ASP A 102 24.99 8.58 -32.41
C ASP A 102 25.80 7.95 -31.26
N THR A 103 25.50 8.24 -29.98
CA THR A 103 26.17 7.55 -28.86
C THR A 103 25.30 6.41 -28.34
N LEU A 104 25.91 5.25 -28.08
CA LEU A 104 25.23 4.09 -27.46
C LEU A 104 24.56 4.46 -26.13
N LEU A 105 25.14 5.41 -25.39
CA LEU A 105 24.57 5.97 -24.17
C LEU A 105 23.22 6.65 -24.48
N GLN A 106 23.19 7.53 -25.47
CA GLN A 106 21.97 8.28 -25.82
C GLN A 106 20.88 7.35 -26.35
N GLN A 107 21.25 6.31 -27.09
CA GLN A 107 20.31 5.26 -27.51
C GLN A 107 19.73 4.50 -26.31
N LYS A 108 20.58 4.03 -25.38
CA LYS A 108 20.12 3.32 -24.16
C LYS A 108 19.29 4.21 -23.25
N LEU A 109 19.65 5.48 -23.11
CA LEU A 109 18.89 6.43 -22.31
C LEU A 109 17.51 6.65 -22.93
N GLN A 110 17.44 6.83 -24.25
CA GLN A 110 16.16 7.01 -24.95
C GLN A 110 15.28 5.75 -24.83
N GLU A 111 15.86 4.57 -24.99
CA GLU A 111 15.15 3.30 -24.83
C GLU A 111 14.64 3.11 -23.40
N SER A 112 15.51 3.30 -22.40
CA SER A 112 15.15 3.20 -20.99
C SER A 112 14.05 4.18 -20.60
N ASN A 113 14.17 5.44 -21.04
CA ASN A 113 13.18 6.48 -20.76
C ASN A 113 11.82 6.14 -21.43
N SER A 114 11.83 5.64 -22.66
CA SER A 114 10.61 5.21 -23.34
C SER A 114 9.90 4.04 -22.65
N ARG A 115 10.67 3.06 -22.15
CA ARG A 115 10.14 1.93 -21.38
C ARG A 115 9.56 2.41 -20.05
N LEU A 116 10.31 3.25 -19.34
CA LEU A 116 9.86 3.83 -18.07
C LEU A 116 8.53 4.60 -18.22
N TYR A 117 8.39 5.44 -19.25
CA TYR A 117 7.14 6.16 -19.50
C TYR A 117 5.96 5.22 -19.79
N SER A 118 6.19 4.16 -20.57
CA SER A 118 5.17 3.15 -20.83
C SER A 118 4.78 2.44 -19.55
N ASP A 119 5.75 1.99 -18.76
CA ASP A 119 5.54 1.20 -17.55
C ASP A 119 4.84 2.01 -16.47
N ILE A 120 5.28 3.25 -16.21
CA ILE A 120 4.59 4.17 -15.31
C ILE A 120 3.16 4.45 -15.79
N GLY A 121 2.99 4.70 -17.10
CA GLY A 121 1.67 4.95 -17.67
C GLY A 121 0.72 3.75 -17.52
N GLN A 122 1.22 2.54 -17.68
CA GLN A 122 0.45 1.31 -17.48
C GLN A 122 0.14 1.09 -15.99
N MET A 123 1.13 1.24 -15.11
CA MET A 123 0.97 1.09 -13.66
C MET A 123 -0.10 2.05 -13.11
N VAL A 124 -0.03 3.34 -13.45
CA VAL A 124 -1.01 4.33 -12.99
C VAL A 124 -2.41 4.00 -13.50
N ARG A 125 -2.55 3.62 -14.78
CA ARG A 125 -3.84 3.20 -15.34
C ARG A 125 -4.39 1.97 -14.64
N GLN A 126 -3.54 0.99 -14.35
CA GLN A 126 -3.94 -0.23 -13.67
C GLN A 126 -4.38 0.06 -12.24
N VAL A 127 -3.57 0.75 -11.45
CA VAL A 127 -3.86 1.05 -10.03
C VAL A 127 -5.11 1.91 -9.90
N TYR A 128 -5.24 2.98 -10.71
CA TYR A 128 -6.43 3.82 -10.67
C TYR A 128 -7.67 3.09 -11.22
N GLY A 129 -7.49 2.29 -12.27
CA GLY A 129 -8.55 1.47 -12.86
C GLY A 129 -9.07 0.39 -11.91
N SER A 130 -8.18 -0.31 -11.20
CA SER A 130 -8.57 -1.31 -10.20
C SER A 130 -9.20 -0.65 -8.98
N ALA A 131 -8.60 0.40 -8.43
CA ALA A 131 -9.13 1.11 -7.26
C ALA A 131 -10.52 1.71 -7.55
N SER A 132 -10.73 2.32 -8.72
CA SER A 132 -12.06 2.83 -9.09
C SER A 132 -13.08 1.70 -9.19
N ARG A 133 -12.75 0.58 -9.84
CA ARG A 133 -13.62 -0.59 -9.92
C ARG A 133 -13.96 -1.17 -8.54
N GLU A 134 -12.99 -1.23 -7.64
CA GLU A 134 -13.19 -1.68 -6.26
C GLU A 134 -14.13 -0.74 -5.50
N VAL A 135 -13.95 0.58 -5.61
CA VAL A 135 -14.86 1.57 -5.01
C VAL A 135 -16.29 1.41 -5.53
N TYR A 136 -16.48 1.24 -6.85
CA TYR A 136 -17.81 1.00 -7.41
C TYR A 136 -18.41 -0.32 -6.92
N SER A 137 -17.61 -1.38 -6.85
CA SER A 137 -18.05 -2.68 -6.33
C SER A 137 -18.48 -2.58 -4.86
N ALA A 138 -17.65 -1.96 -4.01
CA ALA A 138 -17.96 -1.74 -2.60
C ALA A 138 -19.22 -0.89 -2.42
N THR A 139 -19.38 0.15 -3.24
CA THR A 139 -20.59 1.00 -3.23
C THR A 139 -21.84 0.21 -3.61
N ALA A 140 -21.76 -0.66 -4.62
CA ALA A 140 -22.88 -1.53 -5.01
C ALA A 140 -23.24 -2.53 -3.90
N GLN A 141 -22.25 -3.12 -3.24
CA GLN A 141 -22.45 -4.01 -2.10
C GLN A 141 -23.08 -3.28 -0.91
N LEU A 142 -22.65 -2.06 -0.61
CA LEU A 142 -23.25 -1.22 0.43
C LEU A 142 -24.71 -0.89 0.14
N ASN A 143 -25.06 -0.55 -1.10
CA ASN A 143 -26.45 -0.28 -1.48
C ASN A 143 -27.33 -1.54 -1.33
N THR A 144 -26.79 -2.70 -1.71
CA THR A 144 -27.45 -4.00 -1.49
C THR A 144 -27.68 -4.27 0.00
N SER A 145 -26.65 -4.03 0.82
CA SER A 145 -26.74 -4.16 2.28
C SER A 145 -27.77 -3.21 2.89
N GLN A 146 -27.80 -1.95 2.45
CA GLN A 146 -28.79 -0.96 2.90
C GLN A 146 -30.22 -1.43 2.62
N SER A 147 -30.48 -1.99 1.44
CA SER A 147 -31.78 -2.54 1.09
C SER A 147 -32.17 -3.72 2.00
N ALA A 148 -31.21 -4.60 2.32
CA ALA A 148 -31.43 -5.69 3.26
C ALA A 148 -31.73 -5.20 4.68
N ILE A 149 -31.01 -4.17 5.17
CA ILE A 149 -31.22 -3.57 6.49
C ILE A 149 -32.61 -2.93 6.59
N ILE A 150 -33.05 -2.21 5.55
CA ILE A 150 -34.38 -1.59 5.52
C ILE A 150 -35.46 -2.67 5.64
N ASN A 151 -35.34 -3.75 4.86
CA ASN A 151 -36.29 -4.86 4.90
C ASN A 151 -36.31 -5.55 6.28
N ALA A 152 -35.13 -5.82 6.86
CA ALA A 152 -35.03 -6.40 8.20
C ALA A 152 -35.66 -5.47 9.25
N SER A 153 -35.39 -4.17 9.18
CA SER A 153 -35.96 -3.16 10.09
C SER A 153 -37.48 -3.10 10.00
N HIS A 154 -38.03 -3.23 8.79
CA HIS A 154 -39.47 -3.32 8.58
C HIS A 154 -40.06 -4.58 9.20
N SER A 155 -39.46 -5.74 8.96
CA SER A 155 -39.91 -7.02 9.54
C SER A 155 -39.88 -6.99 11.07
N ILE A 156 -38.83 -6.43 11.67
CA ILE A 156 -38.74 -6.27 13.13
C ILE A 156 -39.89 -5.40 13.65
N ARG A 157 -40.21 -4.29 12.98
CA ARG A 157 -41.32 -3.43 13.39
C ARG A 157 -42.64 -4.18 13.39
N LEU A 158 -42.93 -4.93 12.32
CA LEU A 158 -44.14 -5.75 12.26
C LEU A 158 -44.20 -6.78 13.38
N ILE A 159 -43.09 -7.50 13.62
CA ILE A 159 -43.02 -8.48 14.71
C ILE A 159 -43.28 -7.82 16.06
N LEU A 160 -42.73 -6.63 16.31
CA LEU A 160 -42.95 -5.90 17.56
C LEU A 160 -44.40 -5.45 17.73
N ASP A 161 -45.05 -4.99 16.65
CA ASP A 161 -46.46 -4.61 16.67
C ASP A 161 -47.35 -5.83 16.94
N ASP A 162 -47.06 -6.97 16.29
CA ASP A 162 -47.76 -8.24 16.52
C ASP A 162 -47.57 -8.74 17.96
N LEU A 163 -46.34 -8.70 18.48
CA LEU A 163 -46.05 -9.10 19.86
C LEU A 163 -46.76 -8.20 20.87
N LYS A 164 -46.86 -6.89 20.60
CA LYS A 164 -47.63 -5.96 21.42
C LYS A 164 -49.12 -6.30 21.41
N ALA A 165 -49.69 -6.58 20.24
CA ALA A 165 -51.08 -6.98 20.12
C ALA A 165 -51.36 -8.30 20.87
N VAL A 166 -50.48 -9.30 20.73
CA VAL A 166 -50.57 -10.57 21.49
C VAL A 166 -50.48 -10.32 22.99
N SER A 167 -49.56 -9.46 23.45
CA SER A 167 -49.44 -9.10 24.86
C SER A 167 -50.72 -8.47 25.40
N GLU A 168 -51.36 -7.57 24.66
CA GLU A 168 -52.63 -6.95 25.06
C GLU A 168 -53.75 -8.00 25.16
N LYS A 169 -53.82 -8.94 24.21
CA LYS A 169 -54.80 -10.03 24.27
C LYS A 169 -54.58 -10.94 25.47
N ILE A 170 -53.32 -11.28 25.79
CA ILE A 170 -53.00 -12.06 26.99
C ILE A 170 -53.43 -11.30 28.24
N ASP A 171 -53.12 -10.01 28.33
CA ASP A 171 -53.51 -9.16 29.47
C ASP A 171 -55.03 -9.16 29.66
N ILE A 172 -55.82 -9.02 28.58
CA ILE A 172 -57.28 -9.15 28.62
C ILE A 172 -57.69 -10.53 29.17
N ILE A 173 -57.11 -11.62 28.66
CA ILE A 173 -57.46 -12.98 29.09
C ILE A 173 -57.15 -13.18 30.57
N THR A 174 -55.97 -12.72 31.03
CA THR A 174 -55.53 -12.89 32.42
C THR A 174 -56.25 -11.96 33.39
N SER A 175 -56.67 -10.78 32.94
CA SER A 175 -57.44 -9.83 33.75
C SER A 175 -58.92 -10.19 33.84
N CYS A 176 -59.44 -10.93 32.86
CA CYS A 176 -60.79 -11.46 32.92
C CYS A 176 -60.84 -12.60 33.96
N GLN A 177 -61.51 -12.37 35.08
CA GLN A 177 -61.91 -13.38 36.07
C GLN A 177 -62.98 -14.35 35.48
N ILE A 178 -62.66 -15.02 34.38
CA ILE A 178 -63.59 -15.88 33.62
C ILE A 178 -63.81 -17.23 34.30
N LEU A 179 -62.95 -17.61 35.24
CA LEU A 179 -63.15 -18.79 36.06
C LEU A 179 -63.95 -18.40 37.31
N PRO A 180 -65.18 -18.93 37.50
CA PRO A 180 -65.89 -18.74 38.75
C PRO A 180 -65.09 -19.41 39.88
N ASP A 181 -64.83 -18.67 40.96
CA ASP A 181 -64.32 -19.25 42.19
C ASP A 181 -65.36 -20.24 42.74
N ILE A 182 -65.18 -21.53 42.45
CA ILE A 182 -66.04 -22.58 42.99
C ILE A 182 -65.64 -22.78 44.45
N ASN A 183 -66.22 -21.98 45.34
CA ASN A 183 -66.13 -22.21 46.78
C ASN A 183 -66.94 -23.47 47.11
N ILE A 184 -66.29 -24.64 47.07
CA ILE A 184 -66.82 -25.86 47.66
C ILE A 184 -66.76 -25.64 49.18
N ASN A 185 -67.81 -25.01 49.72
CA ASN A 185 -68.02 -24.89 51.15
C ASN A 185 -67.97 -26.31 51.72
N ASN A 186 -66.86 -26.67 52.36
CA ASN A 186 -66.71 -27.95 53.03
C ASN A 186 -67.50 -27.85 54.33
N GLN A 187 -68.82 -27.95 54.20
CA GLN A 187 -69.81 -27.80 55.24
C GLN A 187 -69.88 -29.09 56.06
N ASN A 188 -68.73 -29.57 56.54
CA ASN A 188 -68.65 -30.60 57.55
C ASN A 188 -68.10 -29.99 58.84
N ASN A 189 -68.85 -29.03 59.37
CA ASN A 189 -68.82 -28.70 60.80
C ASN A 189 -70.11 -29.24 61.43
N HIS A 190 -70.04 -30.41 62.07
CA HIS A 190 -70.79 -30.73 63.29
C HIS A 190 -70.12 -31.96 63.95
N THR A 191 -69.26 -31.74 64.96
CA THR A 191 -69.54 -32.00 66.40
C THR A 191 -69.29 -33.46 66.78
N THR A 192 -68.36 -33.74 67.70
CA THR A 192 -68.58 -33.66 69.16
C THR A 192 -67.29 -33.41 69.97
N PRO A 193 -67.40 -32.83 71.18
CA PRO A 193 -66.31 -32.70 72.14
C PRO A 193 -66.09 -33.98 72.97
N VAL A 194 -64.89 -34.00 73.55
CA VAL A 194 -64.18 -34.95 74.43
C VAL A 194 -65.03 -35.46 75.62
N PRO A 195 -64.76 -36.66 76.14
CA PRO A 195 -64.02 -36.81 77.40
C PRO A 195 -62.73 -37.63 77.27
#